data_AF-A0A4V1TI46-F1
#
_entry.id   AF-A0A4V1TI46-F1
#
_cell.length_a   1.000
_cell.length_b   1.000
_cell.length_c   1.000
_cell.angle_alpha   90.00
_cell.angle_beta   90.00
_cell.angle_gamma   90.00
#
_symmetry.space_group_name_H-M   'P 1'
#
loop_
_entity.id
_entity.type
_entity.pdbx_description
1 polymer ?
#
loop_
_entity_poly.entity_id
_entity_poly.type
_entity_poly.pdbx_seq_one_letter_code
_entity_poly.pdbx_strand_id
1 'polypeptide(L)'
;MSDTVGIAGGQIRAFVERIEHIEAEIAELNEGKKEVFAEAKGEGFDVKILKEIIKLRKQDQEERDEHDTVLDLYMRAMEEEAKAPAKAA
;
A
#
# COMPACT_ATOMS: atom_id res chain seq x y z
N MET A 1 40.87 -7.74 11.57
CA MET A 1 39.68 -6.88 11.35
C MET A 1 39.16 -7.10 9.92
N SER A 2 38.78 -8.33 9.55
CA SER A 2 38.35 -8.64 8.18
C SER A 2 37.01 -9.38 8.09
N ASP A 3 36.38 -9.75 9.20
CA ASP A 3 35.14 -10.53 9.18
C ASP A 3 33.88 -9.65 9.11
N THR A 4 33.93 -8.41 9.61
CA THR A 4 32.78 -7.50 9.64
C THR A 4 32.40 -6.95 8.26
N VAL A 5 33.40 -6.65 7.41
CA VAL A 5 33.17 -6.16 6.03
C VAL A 5 32.54 -7.23 5.14
N GLY A 6 32.94 -8.49 5.30
CA GLY A 6 32.37 -9.62 4.55
C GLY A 6 30.91 -9.89 4.91
N ILE A 7 30.57 -9.84 6.21
CA ILE A 7 29.20 -10.04 6.70
C ILE A 7 28.28 -8.89 6.23
N ALA A 8 28.72 -7.64 6.35
CA ALA A 8 27.95 -6.48 5.88
C ALA A 8 27.77 -6.47 4.36
N GLY A 9 28.80 -6.84 3.59
CA GLY A 9 28.73 -6.92 2.13
C GLY A 9 27.74 -7.97 1.62
N GLY A 10 27.65 -9.13 2.28
CA GLY A 10 26.67 -10.17 1.95
C GLY A 10 25.22 -9.71 2.17
N GLN A 11 24.94 -9.01 3.29
CA GLN A 11 23.62 -8.47 3.58
C GLN A 11 23.23 -7.34 2.62
N ILE A 12 24.15 -6.43 2.31
CA ILE A 12 23.93 -5.36 1.33
C ILE A 12 23.59 -5.97 -0.03
N ARG A 13 24.35 -6.98 -0.49
CA ARG A 13 24.06 -7.68 -1.76
C ARG A 13 22.66 -8.31 -1.74
N ALA A 14 22.30 -9.03 -0.68
CA ALA A 14 20.98 -9.65 -0.57
C ALA A 14 19.83 -8.63 -0.60
N PHE A 15 20.01 -7.44 -0.02
CA PHE A 15 19.01 -6.36 -0.13
C PHE A 15 18.93 -5.81 -1.56
N VAL A 16 20.07 -5.56 -2.21
CA VAL A 16 20.11 -5.06 -3.59
C VAL A 16 19.43 -6.03 -4.55
N GLU A 17 19.78 -7.32 -4.51
CA GLU A 17 19.20 -8.34 -5.39
C GLU A 17 17.67 -8.44 -5.23
N ARG A 18 17.18 -8.34 -3.99
CA ARG A 18 15.73 -8.33 -3.73
C ARG A 18 15.05 -7.08 -4.26
N ILE A 19 15.68 -5.91 -4.15
CA ILE A 19 15.14 -4.66 -4.67
C ILE A 19 15.12 -4.70 -6.20
N GLU A 20 16.19 -5.14 -6.85
CA GLU A 20 16.26 -5.25 -8.32
C GLU A 20 15.20 -6.22 -8.86
N HIS A 21 14.94 -7.32 -8.16
CA HIS A 21 13.86 -8.23 -8.51
C HIS A 21 12.48 -7.55 -8.41
N ILE A 22 12.22 -6.83 -7.32
CA ILE A 22 10.97 -6.07 -7.14
C ILE A 22 10.83 -4.97 -8.22
N GLU A 23 11.92 -4.29 -8.57
CA GLU A 23 11.91 -3.28 -9.64
C GLU A 23 11.57 -3.89 -11.00
N ALA A 24 12.09 -5.09 -11.30
CA ALA A 24 11.75 -5.82 -12.51
C ALA A 24 10.25 -6.21 -12.53
N GLU A 25 9.72 -6.75 -11.43
CA GLU A 25 8.29 -7.07 -11.31
C GLU A 25 7.40 -5.82 -11.46
N ILE A 26 7.79 -4.70 -10.84
CA ILE A 26 7.09 -3.42 -10.98
C ILE A 26 7.11 -2.94 -12.45
N ALA A 27 8.22 -3.13 -13.16
CA ALA A 27 8.32 -2.77 -14.57
C ALA A 27 7.35 -3.61 -15.42
N GLU A 28 7.32 -4.93 -15.22
CA GLU A 28 6.38 -5.84 -15.91
C GLU A 28 4.92 -5.48 -15.62
N LEU A 29 4.57 -5.24 -14.36
CA LEU A 29 3.22 -4.83 -13.96
C LEU A 29 2.83 -3.47 -14.56
N ASN A 30 3.78 -2.54 -14.65
CA ASN A 30 3.53 -1.26 -15.30
C ASN A 30 3.33 -1.38 -16.80
N GLU A 31 3.99 -2.33 -17.46
CA GLU A 31 3.78 -2.61 -18.87
C GLU A 31 2.39 -3.22 -19.09
N GLY A 32 2.00 -4.23 -18.33
CA GLY A 32 0.63 -4.79 -18.38
C GLY A 32 -0.44 -3.72 -18.13
N LYS A 33 -0.20 -2.78 -17.20
CA LYS A 33 -1.09 -1.64 -16.97
C LYS A 33 -1.21 -0.73 -18.22
N LYS A 34 -0.13 -0.51 -18.98
CA LYS A 34 -0.19 0.27 -20.22
C LYS A 34 -0.97 -0.46 -21.30
N GLU A 35 -0.81 -1.77 -21.41
CA GLU A 35 -1.56 -2.60 -22.36
C GLU A 35 -3.07 -2.50 -22.13
N VAL A 36 -3.52 -2.57 -20.88
CA VAL A 36 -4.95 -2.39 -20.52
C VAL A 36 -5.46 -1.00 -20.93
N PHE A 37 -4.67 0.06 -20.73
CA PHE A 37 -5.05 1.39 -21.21
C PHE A 37 -5.07 1.49 -22.75
N ALA A 38 -4.19 0.75 -23.44
CA ALA A 38 -4.17 0.70 -24.89
C ALA A 38 -5.38 -0.06 -25.45
N GLU A 39 -5.77 -1.16 -24.83
CA GLU A 39 -7.00 -1.92 -25.13
C GLU A 39 -8.23 -1.03 -24.96
N ALA A 40 -8.39 -0.38 -23.79
CA ALA A 40 -9.51 0.53 -23.54
C ALA A 40 -9.57 1.66 -24.58
N LYS A 41 -8.42 2.18 -25.03
CA LYS A 41 -8.36 3.17 -26.11
C LYS A 41 -8.83 2.58 -27.45
N GLY A 42 -8.44 1.34 -27.75
CA GLY A 42 -8.87 0.62 -28.96
C GLY A 42 -10.38 0.35 -28.99
N GLU A 43 -10.99 0.13 -27.82
CA GLU A 43 -12.43 0.02 -27.65
C GLU A 43 -13.18 1.37 -27.69
N GLY A 44 -12.45 2.49 -27.68
CA GLY A 44 -13.01 3.83 -27.82
C GLY A 44 -13.22 4.59 -26.50
N PHE A 45 -12.72 4.09 -25.37
CA PHE A 45 -12.79 4.80 -24.09
C PHE A 45 -11.77 5.94 -23.99
N ASP A 46 -12.12 7.01 -23.28
CA ASP A 46 -11.18 8.08 -22.94
C ASP A 46 -10.27 7.65 -21.78
N VAL A 47 -9.03 7.31 -22.12
CA VAL A 47 -7.98 6.91 -21.17
C VAL A 47 -7.70 7.97 -20.11
N LYS A 48 -7.87 9.27 -20.41
CA LYS A 48 -7.65 10.34 -19.41
C LYS A 48 -8.70 10.27 -18.31
N ILE A 49 -9.95 10.07 -18.69
CA ILE A 49 -11.06 9.92 -17.74
C ILE A 49 -10.89 8.65 -16.91
N LEU A 50 -10.48 7.53 -17.53
CA LEU A 50 -10.19 6.30 -16.77
C LEU A 50 -9.09 6.49 -15.73
N LYS A 51 -8.01 7.21 -16.07
CA LYS A 51 -6.94 7.54 -15.10
C LYS A 51 -7.45 8.42 -13.95
N GLU A 52 -8.32 9.37 -14.25
CA GLU A 52 -8.94 10.23 -13.24
C GLU A 52 -9.82 9.43 -12.28
N ILE A 53 -10.68 8.54 -12.81
CA ILE A 53 -11.49 7.62 -12.01
C ILE A 53 -10.60 6.76 -11.09
N ILE A 54 -9.51 6.19 -11.62
CA ILE A 54 -8.58 5.38 -10.82
C ILE A 54 -7.93 6.22 -9.71
N LYS A 55 -7.54 7.47 -10.01
CA LYS A 55 -6.95 8.38 -9.01
C LYS A 55 -7.95 8.68 -7.89
N LEU A 56 -9.19 9.04 -8.24
CA LEU A 56 -10.25 9.31 -7.28
C LEU A 56 -10.54 8.09 -6.40
N ARG A 57 -10.58 6.89 -7.00
CA ARG A 57 -10.77 5.63 -6.26
C ARG A 57 -9.61 5.27 -5.34
N LYS A 58 -8.39 5.70 -5.65
CA LYS A 58 -7.23 5.49 -4.77
C LYS A 58 -7.26 6.42 -3.56
N GLN A 59 -7.62 7.69 -3.75
CA GLN A 59 -7.74 8.68 -2.68
C GLN A 59 -8.82 8.26 -1.67
N ASP A 60 -9.95 7.74 -2.15
CA ASP A 60 -11.08 7.29 -1.33
C ASP A 60 -10.79 6.00 -0.52
N GLN A 61 -9.74 5.22 -0.82
CA GLN A 61 -9.39 4.04 -0.03
C GLN A 61 -8.46 4.38 1.14
N GLU A 62 -7.42 5.20 0.93
CA GLU A 62 -6.52 5.63 2.01
C GLU A 62 -7.27 6.44 3.08
N GLU A 63 -8.13 7.38 2.67
CA GLU A 63 -8.96 8.15 3.61
C GLU A 63 -9.96 7.27 4.36
N ARG A 64 -10.50 6.22 3.72
CA ARG A 64 -11.37 5.24 4.39
C ARG A 64 -10.60 4.37 5.36
N ASP A 65 -9.42 3.89 5.00
CA ASP A 65 -8.60 3.05 5.86
C ASP A 65 -8.14 3.83 7.11
N GLU A 66 -7.78 5.12 6.94
CA GLU A 66 -7.50 6.03 8.06
C GLU A 66 -8.75 6.27 8.92
N HIS A 67 -9.89 6.56 8.30
CA HIS A 67 -11.16 6.76 8.99
C HIS A 67 -11.57 5.53 9.79
N ASP A 68 -11.50 4.34 9.20
CA ASP A 68 -11.88 3.08 9.82
C ASP A 68 -10.95 2.73 10.99
N THR A 69 -9.65 3.05 10.87
CA THR A 69 -8.69 2.91 11.97
C THR A 69 -9.05 3.81 13.17
N VAL A 70 -9.41 5.07 12.90
CA VAL A 70 -9.81 6.02 13.96
C VAL A 70 -11.16 5.62 14.57
N LEU A 71 -12.11 5.17 13.75
CA LEU A 71 -13.42 4.71 14.19
C LEU A 71 -13.30 3.48 15.10
N ASP A 72 -12.52 2.47 14.71
CA ASP A 72 -12.25 1.26 15.50
C ASP A 72 -11.57 1.61 16.83
N LEU A 73 -10.63 2.57 16.84
CA LEU A 73 -10.04 3.07 18.08
C LEU A 73 -11.09 3.68 19.03
N TYR A 74 -12.00 4.51 18.53
CA TYR A 74 -13.03 5.14 19.36
C TYR A 74 -14.08 4.15 19.84
N MET A 75 -14.49 3.21 18.99
CA MET A 75 -15.42 2.15 19.38
C MET A 75 -14.83 1.26 20.48
N ARG A 76 -13.55 0.88 20.38
CA ARG A 76 -12.85 0.14 21.43
C ARG A 76 -12.77 0.93 22.73
N ALA A 77 -12.43 2.22 22.66
CA ALA A 77 -12.38 3.08 23.84
C ALA A 77 -13.73 3.18 24.55
N MET A 78 -14.84 3.32 23.81
CA MET A 78 -16.19 3.32 24.39
C MET A 78 -16.55 1.96 25.00
N GLU A 79 -16.19 0.85 24.35
CA GLU A 79 -16.43 -0.49 24.89
C GLU A 79 -15.61 -0.78 26.16
N GLU A 80 -14.38 -0.28 26.24
CA GLU A 80 -13.52 -0.36 27.42
C GLU A 80 -14.07 0.48 28.58
N GLU A 81 -14.56 1.70 28.31
CA GLU A 81 -15.23 2.55 29.29
C GLU A 81 -16.53 1.89 29.80
N ALA A 82 -17.33 1.30 28.90
CA ALA A 82 -18.54 0.57 29.26
C ALA A 82 -18.27 -0.71 30.07
N LYS A 83 -17.08 -1.32 29.94
CA LYS A 83 -16.64 -2.49 30.72
C LYS A 83 -15.96 -2.13 32.04
N ALA A 84 -15.61 -0.88 32.29
CA ALA A 84 -15.09 -0.46 33.58
C ALA A 84 -16.21 -0.66 34.63
N PRO A 85 -16.02 -1.50 35.67
CA PRO A 85 -17.01 -1.59 36.72
C PRO A 85 -17.11 -0.19 37.33
N ALA A 86 -18.32 0.38 37.31
CA ALA A 86 -18.64 1.62 38.00
C ALA A 86 -18.12 1.49 39.43
N LYS A 87 -16.92 2.03 39.69
CA LYS A 87 -16.36 2.01 41.04
C LYS A 87 -17.23 2.94 41.85
N ALA A 88 -18.06 2.28 42.66
CA ALA A 88 -18.97 2.84 43.63
C ALA A 88 -18.31 4.01 44.38
N ALA A 89 -19.03 5.12 44.43
CA ALA A 89 -18.86 6.19 45.40
C ALA A 89 -19.15 5.69 46.82
#